data_AF-A0AAJ1PQB5-F1
#
_entry.id   AF-A0AAJ1PQB5-F1
#
_cell.length_a   1.000
_cell.length_b   1.000
_cell.length_c   1.000
_cell.angle_alpha   90.00
_cell.angle_beta   90.00
_cell.angle_gamma   90.00
#
_symmetry.space_group_name_H-M   'P 1'
#
loop_
_entity.id
_entity.type
_entity.pdbx_description
1 polymer ?
#
loop_
_entity_poly.entity_id
_entity_poly.type
_entity_poly.pdbx_seq_one_letter_code
_entity_poly.pdbx_strand_id
1 'polypeptide(L)'
;PEMLGFLSTYIPITILVSLLTLFLGSMIIKMVYDSTRKKLSLGVAAKFVLSRYITLLAASVLYFLITLVGVVAFIIPGIFLAVKLIFYDYVILIDKLGVTDSLEKSWKIVKGRWWGVFGLTLILSVISFALAFALGVLGGLLSGLSEALSEVIWLATQFLITLFIFPWYTSSLAFAYLQLRKK
;
A
#
# COMPACT_ATOMS: atom_id res chain seq x y z
N PRO A 1 -11.18 -31.53 8.92
CA PRO A 1 -11.50 -31.68 7.48
C PRO A 1 -11.90 -30.33 6.83
N GLU A 2 -12.89 -29.63 7.39
CA GLU A 2 -13.39 -28.35 6.85
C GLU A 2 -12.37 -27.21 6.91
N MET A 3 -11.67 -27.06 8.04
CA MET A 3 -10.57 -26.10 8.20
C MET A 3 -9.44 -26.27 7.18
N LEU A 4 -9.07 -27.52 6.86
CA LEU A 4 -8.01 -27.79 5.88
C LEU A 4 -8.46 -27.44 4.45
N GLY A 5 -9.71 -27.73 4.11
CA GLY A 5 -10.32 -27.31 2.84
C GLY A 5 -10.31 -25.79 2.69
N PHE A 6 -10.78 -25.07 3.71
CA PHE A 6 -10.73 -23.60 3.76
C PHE A 6 -9.31 -23.08 3.54
N LEU A 7 -8.33 -23.52 4.35
CA LEU A 7 -6.95 -23.03 4.21
C LEU A 7 -6.37 -23.28 2.81
N SER A 8 -6.66 -24.45 2.21
CA SER A 8 -6.17 -24.78 0.87
C SER A 8 -6.72 -23.89 -0.25
N THR A 9 -7.95 -23.39 -0.12
CA THR A 9 -8.59 -22.50 -1.11
C THR A 9 -8.22 -21.04 -0.90
N TYR A 10 -8.26 -20.55 0.35
CA TYR A 10 -8.11 -19.12 0.62
C TYR A 10 -6.65 -18.66 0.57
N ILE A 11 -5.68 -19.50 0.99
CA ILE A 11 -4.26 -19.10 1.02
C ILE A 11 -3.74 -18.74 -0.38
N PRO A 12 -3.92 -19.56 -1.43
CA PRO A 12 -3.44 -19.23 -2.77
C PRO A 12 -4.10 -17.96 -3.33
N ILE A 13 -5.39 -17.77 -3.07
CA ILE A 13 -6.13 -16.57 -3.51
C ILE A 13 -5.55 -15.33 -2.82
N THR A 14 -5.34 -15.35 -1.50
CA THR A 14 -4.76 -14.23 -0.76
C THR A 14 -3.33 -13.92 -1.23
N ILE A 15 -2.52 -14.93 -1.50
CA ILE A 15 -1.17 -14.74 -2.04
C ILE A 15 -1.25 -14.07 -3.41
N LEU A 16 -2.09 -14.59 -4.31
CA LEU A 16 -2.26 -14.03 -5.66
C LEU A 16 -2.73 -12.57 -5.61
N VAL A 17 -3.73 -12.27 -4.77
CA VAL A 17 -4.24 -10.90 -4.57
C VAL A 17 -3.14 -10.00 -4.01
N SER A 18 -2.38 -10.45 -3.02
CA SER A 18 -1.29 -9.65 -2.43
C SER A 18 -0.19 -9.33 -3.44
N LEU A 19 0.18 -10.30 -4.29
CA LEU A 19 1.11 -10.09 -5.39
C LEU A 19 0.56 -9.06 -6.39
N LEU A 20 -0.70 -9.20 -6.79
CA LEU A 20 -1.35 -8.26 -7.69
C LEU A 20 -1.40 -6.85 -7.09
N THR A 21 -1.75 -6.71 -5.81
CA THR A 21 -1.77 -5.42 -5.10
C THR A 21 -0.39 -4.78 -5.03
N LEU A 22 0.66 -5.55 -4.75
CA LEU A 22 2.04 -5.04 -4.77
C LEU A 22 2.42 -4.50 -6.16
N PHE A 23 2.02 -5.21 -7.22
CA PHE A 23 2.25 -4.79 -8.59
C PHE A 23 1.51 -3.49 -8.92
N LEU A 24 0.20 -3.43 -8.61
CA LEU A 24 -0.64 -2.26 -8.87
C LEU A 24 -0.20 -1.04 -8.05
N GLY A 25 0.15 -1.20 -6.78
CA GLY A 25 0.69 -0.14 -5.95
C GLY A 25 2.00 0.43 -6.53
N SER A 26 2.90 -0.45 -6.94
CA SER A 26 4.17 -0.08 -7.56
C SER A 26 3.97 0.64 -8.90
N MET A 27 2.97 0.25 -9.68
CA MET A 27 2.57 0.94 -10.90
C MET A 27 2.11 2.37 -10.62
N ILE A 28 1.28 2.58 -9.60
CA ILE A 28 0.79 3.90 -9.21
C ILE A 28 1.96 4.81 -8.82
N ILE A 29 2.87 4.33 -7.98
CA ILE A 29 4.08 5.07 -7.59
C ILE A 29 4.90 5.48 -8.83
N LYS A 30 5.14 4.52 -9.74
CA LYS A 30 5.91 4.76 -10.96
C LYS A 30 5.22 5.76 -11.90
N MET A 31 3.91 5.66 -12.06
CA MET A 31 3.11 6.57 -12.87
C MET A 31 3.07 7.98 -12.29
N VAL A 32 2.91 8.13 -10.97
CA VAL A 32 3.00 9.44 -10.29
C VAL A 32 4.38 10.05 -10.53
N TYR A 33 5.45 9.26 -10.44
CA TYR A 33 6.78 9.77 -10.73
C TYR A 33 6.95 10.19 -12.20
N ASP A 34 6.47 9.39 -13.14
CA ASP A 34 6.60 9.67 -14.57
C ASP A 34 5.69 10.82 -15.04
N SER A 35 4.58 11.07 -14.35
CA SER A 35 3.71 12.23 -14.60
C SER A 35 4.43 13.54 -14.27
N THR A 36 5.23 13.58 -13.18
CA THR A 36 6.06 14.76 -12.87
C THR A 36 7.11 15.07 -13.94
N ARG A 37 7.43 14.09 -14.80
CA ARG A 37 8.40 14.21 -15.90
C ARG A 37 7.74 14.35 -17.27
N LYS A 38 6.41 14.41 -17.35
CA LYS A 38 5.64 14.42 -18.60
C LYS A 38 5.96 13.24 -19.53
N LYS A 39 6.32 12.07 -18.98
CA LYS A 39 6.68 10.85 -19.74
C LYS A 39 5.80 9.67 -19.35
N LEU A 40 4.49 9.81 -19.53
CA LEU A 40 3.51 8.78 -19.17
C LEU A 40 3.46 7.68 -20.22
N SER A 41 3.82 6.46 -19.84
CA SER A 41 3.61 5.26 -20.64
C SER A 41 3.39 4.05 -19.73
N LEU A 42 2.17 3.47 -19.80
CA LEU A 42 1.78 2.32 -18.99
C LEU A 42 2.66 1.09 -19.26
N GLY A 43 2.93 0.79 -20.54
CA GLY A 43 3.75 -0.37 -20.91
C GLY A 43 5.20 -0.26 -20.42
N VAL A 44 5.78 0.95 -20.50
CA VAL A 44 7.14 1.20 -20.00
C VAL A 44 7.18 1.11 -18.46
N ALA A 45 6.18 1.69 -17.77
CA ALA A 45 6.06 1.58 -16.33
C ALA A 45 5.90 0.13 -15.88
N ALA A 46 5.01 -0.65 -16.53
CA ALA A 46 4.78 -2.05 -16.22
C ALA A 46 6.03 -2.91 -16.40
N LYS A 47 6.74 -2.76 -17.54
CA LYS A 47 7.99 -3.48 -17.79
C LYS A 47 9.06 -3.12 -16.75
N PHE A 48 9.12 -1.86 -16.32
CA PHE A 48 10.04 -1.42 -15.29
C PHE A 48 9.68 -1.97 -13.90
N VAL A 49 8.40 -1.97 -13.52
CA VAL A 49 7.96 -2.54 -12.24
C VAL A 49 8.21 -4.04 -12.21
N LEU A 50 7.90 -4.76 -13.30
CA LEU A 50 8.17 -6.20 -13.43
C LEU A 50 9.67 -6.51 -13.26
N SER A 51 10.57 -5.69 -13.82
CA SER A 51 12.02 -5.92 -13.68
C SER A 51 12.54 -5.65 -12.26
N ARG A 52 11.80 -4.91 -11.43
CA ARG A 52 12.11 -4.64 -10.02
C ARG A 52 11.24 -5.43 -9.05
N TYR A 53 10.35 -6.29 -9.56
CA TYR A 53 9.31 -6.91 -8.76
C TYR A 53 9.86 -7.84 -7.67
N ILE A 54 10.92 -8.59 -7.97
CA ILE A 54 11.60 -9.43 -6.96
C ILE A 54 12.27 -8.58 -5.88
N THR A 55 12.87 -7.44 -6.23
CA THR A 55 13.43 -6.49 -5.26
C THR A 55 12.34 -5.92 -4.36
N LEU A 56 11.19 -5.55 -4.94
CA LEU A 56 10.03 -5.07 -4.20
C LEU A 56 9.51 -6.14 -3.23
N LEU A 57 9.31 -7.37 -3.71
CA LEU A 57 8.82 -8.49 -2.90
C LEU A 57 9.77 -8.77 -1.73
N ALA A 58 11.07 -8.88 -1.99
CA ALA A 58 12.07 -9.10 -0.94
C ALA A 58 12.10 -7.96 0.09
N ALA A 59 12.00 -6.71 -0.35
CA ALA A 59 11.93 -5.56 0.55
C ALA A 59 10.62 -5.51 1.34
N SER A 60 9.49 -5.85 0.74
CA SER A 60 8.19 -5.95 1.41
C SER A 60 8.19 -7.02 2.50
N VAL A 61 8.78 -8.19 2.22
CA VAL A 61 8.95 -9.26 3.23
C VAL A 61 9.83 -8.78 4.38
N LEU A 62 10.97 -8.14 4.07
CA LEU A 62 11.87 -7.64 5.11
C LEU A 62 11.24 -6.53 5.94
N TYR A 63 10.53 -5.60 5.32
CA TYR A 63 9.73 -4.57 5.97
C TYR A 63 8.68 -5.20 6.91
N PHE A 64 7.93 -6.19 6.42
CA PHE A 64 6.94 -6.92 7.21
C PHE A 64 7.58 -7.58 8.44
N LEU A 65 8.71 -8.28 8.28
CA LEU A 65 9.41 -8.91 9.41
C LEU A 65 9.90 -7.89 10.43
N ILE A 66 10.52 -6.78 10.00
CA ILE A 66 11.01 -5.74 10.89
C ILE A 66 9.86 -5.11 11.69
N THR A 67 8.76 -4.78 11.01
CA THR A 67 7.59 -4.17 11.64
C THR A 67 6.86 -5.15 12.55
N LEU A 68 6.76 -6.43 12.16
CA LEU A 68 6.19 -7.49 12.99
C LEU A 68 6.97 -7.66 14.30
N VAL A 69 8.30 -7.75 14.22
CA VAL A 69 9.15 -7.81 15.41
C VAL A 69 8.94 -6.59 16.31
N GLY A 70 8.83 -5.40 15.71
CA GLY A 70 8.50 -4.17 16.42
C GLY A 70 7.18 -4.28 17.18
N VAL A 71 6.10 -4.68 16.51
CA VAL A 71 4.75 -4.81 17.11
C VAL A 71 4.71 -5.90 18.20
N VAL A 72 5.34 -7.05 17.96
CA VAL A 72 5.42 -8.16 18.91
C VAL A 72 6.16 -7.76 20.17
N ALA A 73 7.23 -6.95 20.04
CA ALA A 73 7.90 -6.37 21.20
C ALA A 73 6.95 -5.40 21.93
N PHE A 74 6.46 -4.37 21.23
CA PHE A 74 5.42 -3.44 21.70
C PHE A 74 4.80 -2.67 20.52
N ILE A 75 3.52 -2.29 20.63
CA ILE A 75 2.80 -1.55 19.57
C ILE A 75 3.55 -0.25 19.16
N ILE A 76 4.08 0.50 20.14
CA ILE A 76 4.74 1.79 19.88
C ILE A 76 6.02 1.63 19.02
N PRO A 77 6.99 0.75 19.37
CA PRO A 77 8.11 0.40 18.49
C PRO A 77 7.69 -0.08 17.10
N GLY A 78 6.62 -0.87 17.00
CA GLY A 78 6.06 -1.30 15.71
C GLY A 78 5.67 -0.12 14.81
N ILE A 79 4.89 0.82 15.34
CA ILE A 79 4.49 2.04 14.63
C ILE A 79 5.72 2.89 14.27
N PHE A 80 6.66 3.03 15.19
CA PHE A 80 7.90 3.78 14.96
C PHE A 80 8.67 3.25 13.75
N LEU A 81 8.88 1.92 13.69
CA LEU A 81 9.58 1.25 12.59
C LEU A 81 8.79 1.32 11.28
N ALA A 82 7.48 1.13 11.32
CA ALA A 82 6.61 1.22 10.14
C ALA A 82 6.72 2.60 9.46
N VAL A 83 6.58 3.67 10.25
CA VAL A 83 6.71 5.05 9.74
C VAL A 83 8.12 5.33 9.22
N LYS A 84 9.16 4.82 9.89
CA LYS A 84 10.55 4.98 9.46
C LYS A 84 10.85 4.36 8.10
N LEU A 85 10.23 3.22 7.82
CA LEU A 85 10.50 2.43 6.63
C LEU A 85 9.43 2.59 5.55
N ILE A 86 8.40 3.41 5.76
CA ILE A 86 7.24 3.56 4.87
C ILE A 86 7.58 3.90 3.41
N PHE A 87 8.75 4.49 3.15
CA PHE A 87 9.14 4.92 1.81
C PHE A 87 10.01 3.91 1.04
N TYR A 88 10.22 2.68 1.53
CA TYR A 88 11.15 1.72 0.92
C TYR A 88 10.83 1.41 -0.55
N ASP A 89 9.56 1.17 -0.89
CA ASP A 89 9.07 0.87 -2.23
C ASP A 89 9.19 2.08 -3.17
N TYR A 90 8.93 3.29 -2.67
CA TYR A 90 9.20 4.54 -3.38
C TYR A 90 10.68 4.68 -3.71
N VAL A 91 11.58 4.37 -2.77
CA VAL A 91 13.03 4.41 -2.99
C VAL A 91 13.44 3.40 -4.07
N ILE A 92 12.94 2.16 -4.03
CA ILE A 92 13.24 1.14 -5.05
C ILE A 92 12.82 1.62 -6.44
N LEU A 93 11.62 2.20 -6.56
CA LEU A 93 11.05 2.56 -7.87
C LEU A 93 11.61 3.88 -8.41
N ILE A 94 11.82 4.87 -7.55
CA ILE A 94 12.18 6.23 -7.95
C ILE A 94 13.69 6.42 -7.96
N ASP A 95 14.38 5.89 -6.95
CA ASP A 95 15.83 6.01 -6.79
C ASP A 95 16.59 4.78 -7.29
N LYS A 96 15.88 3.71 -7.68
CA LYS A 96 16.42 2.51 -8.32
C LYS A 96 17.43 1.75 -7.44
N LEU A 97 17.25 1.81 -6.12
CA LEU A 97 18.11 1.12 -5.16
C LEU A 97 17.70 -0.34 -4.93
N GLY A 98 18.62 -1.11 -4.35
CA GLY A 98 18.40 -2.49 -3.93
C GLY A 98 17.58 -2.61 -2.64
N VAL A 99 17.37 -3.84 -2.17
CA VAL A 99 16.52 -4.16 -1.01
C VAL A 99 16.97 -3.43 0.26
N THR A 100 18.21 -3.67 0.70
CA THR A 100 18.76 -3.12 1.96
C THR A 100 18.93 -1.60 1.87
N ASP A 101 19.50 -1.13 0.75
CA ASP A 101 19.74 0.29 0.50
C ASP A 101 18.44 1.10 0.51
N SER A 102 17.34 0.50 0.05
CA SER A 102 16.03 1.15 0.04
C SER A 102 15.48 1.40 1.44
N LEU A 103 15.63 0.43 2.34
CA LEU A 103 15.20 0.53 3.73
C LEU A 103 16.06 1.54 4.49
N GLU A 104 17.38 1.48 4.31
CA GLU A 104 18.31 2.43 4.93
C GLU A 104 18.04 3.86 4.47
N LYS A 105 17.79 4.06 3.17
CA LYS A 105 17.48 5.37 2.64
C LYS A 105 16.11 5.88 3.11
N SER A 106 15.08 5.03 3.18
CA SER A 106 13.80 5.40 3.80
C SER A 106 14.02 5.88 5.23
N TRP A 107 14.80 5.12 6.01
CA TRP A 107 15.11 5.48 7.39
C TRP A 107 15.76 6.86 7.52
N LYS A 108 16.72 7.14 6.64
CA LYS A 108 17.44 8.43 6.56
C LYS A 108 16.50 9.57 6.18
N ILE A 109 15.65 9.38 5.16
CA ILE A 109 14.68 10.40 4.70
C ILE A 109 13.68 10.78 5.80
N VAL A 110 13.23 9.80 6.59
CA VAL A 110 12.26 10.02 7.68
C VAL A 110 12.95 10.51 8.97
N LYS A 111 14.28 10.36 9.09
CA LYS A 111 15.04 10.82 10.28
C LYS A 111 14.91 12.34 10.45
N GLY A 112 14.53 12.77 11.65
CA GLY A 112 14.30 14.19 11.97
C GLY A 112 12.94 14.75 11.49
N ARG A 113 12.16 13.97 10.73
CA ARG A 113 10.83 14.36 10.23
C ARG A 113 9.74 13.33 10.57
N TRP A 114 10.02 12.44 11.52
CA TRP A 114 9.17 11.31 11.87
C TRP A 114 7.74 11.73 12.22
N TRP A 115 7.56 12.75 13.05
CA TRP A 115 6.24 13.27 13.42
C TRP A 115 5.45 13.83 12.24
N GLY A 116 6.13 14.46 11.26
CA GLY A 116 5.47 14.95 10.05
C GLY A 116 4.99 13.82 9.15
N VAL A 117 5.79 12.77 8.99
CA VAL A 117 5.41 11.57 8.22
C VAL A 117 4.31 10.79 8.94
N PHE A 118 4.45 10.59 10.26
CA PHE A 118 3.42 9.96 11.08
C PHE A 118 2.11 10.72 11.01
N GLY A 119 2.11 12.04 11.23
CA GLY A 119 0.92 12.88 11.14
C GLY A 119 0.25 12.82 9.76
N LEU A 120 1.05 12.86 8.68
CA LEU A 120 0.53 12.67 7.33
C LEU A 120 -0.15 11.30 7.19
N THR A 121 0.54 10.22 7.56
CA THR A 121 -0.02 8.86 7.44
C THR A 121 -1.26 8.67 8.29
N LEU A 122 -1.32 9.31 9.46
CA LEU A 122 -2.47 9.29 10.35
C LEU A 122 -3.67 10.01 9.71
N ILE A 123 -3.47 11.22 9.19
CA ILE A 123 -4.52 11.97 8.48
C ILE A 123 -5.02 11.18 7.28
N LEU A 124 -4.11 10.61 6.47
CA LEU A 124 -4.49 9.80 5.33
C LEU A 124 -5.32 8.58 5.75
N SER A 125 -4.91 7.88 6.81
CA SER A 125 -5.64 6.73 7.35
C SER A 125 -7.01 7.10 7.90
N VAL A 126 -7.14 8.24 8.58
CA VAL A 126 -8.44 8.71 9.11
C VAL A 126 -9.41 9.07 7.98
N ILE A 127 -8.94 9.74 6.93
CA ILE A 127 -9.76 10.07 5.76
C ILE A 127 -10.18 8.78 5.02
N SER A 128 -9.24 7.85 4.80
CA SER A 128 -9.55 6.53 4.23
C SER A 128 -10.64 5.82 5.03
N PHE A 129 -10.49 5.79 6.34
CA PHE A 129 -11.45 5.15 7.23
C PHE A 129 -12.83 5.81 7.15
N ALA A 130 -12.90 7.15 7.21
CA ALA A 130 -14.16 7.87 7.10
C ALA A 130 -14.88 7.62 5.77
N LEU A 131 -14.14 7.60 4.65
CA LEU A 131 -14.71 7.32 3.33
C LEU A 131 -15.18 5.86 3.21
N ALA A 132 -14.36 4.90 3.65
CA ALA A 132 -14.74 3.49 3.66
C ALA A 132 -15.96 3.23 4.53
N PHE A 133 -16.04 3.88 5.70
CA PHE A 133 -17.18 3.80 6.59
C PHE A 133 -18.44 4.36 5.95
N ALA A 134 -18.38 5.55 5.35
CA ALA A 134 -19.53 6.16 4.67
C ALA A 134 -20.05 5.28 3.51
N LEU A 135 -19.15 4.75 2.68
CA LEU A 135 -19.50 3.84 1.59
C LEU A 135 -20.05 2.51 2.11
N GLY A 136 -19.50 2.00 3.21
CA GLY A 136 -19.97 0.79 3.87
C GLY A 136 -21.38 0.92 4.44
N VAL A 137 -21.69 2.05 5.09
CA VAL A 137 -23.04 2.37 5.57
C VAL A 137 -24.01 2.43 4.40
N LEU A 138 -23.64 3.12 3.31
CA LEU A 138 -24.47 3.19 2.11
C LEU A 138 -24.71 1.80 1.49
N GLY A 139 -23.66 0.99 1.33
CA GLY A 139 -23.78 -0.37 0.82
C GLY A 139 -24.67 -1.25 1.70
N GLY A 140 -24.55 -1.13 3.01
CA GLY A 140 -25.39 -1.83 3.99
C GLY A 140 -26.87 -1.47 3.85
N LEU A 141 -27.19 -0.17 3.75
CA LEU A 141 -28.56 0.29 3.55
C LEU A 141 -29.16 -0.23 2.24
N LEU A 142 -28.39 -0.21 1.15
CA LEU A 142 -28.83 -0.70 -0.16
C LEU A 142 -28.98 -2.23 -0.19
N SER A 143 -28.17 -2.97 0.58
CA SER A 143 -28.25 -4.43 0.64
C SER A 143 -29.58 -4.93 1.23
N GLY A 144 -30.26 -4.11 2.02
CA GLY A 144 -31.60 -4.42 2.54
C GLY A 144 -32.72 -4.33 1.50
N LEU A 145 -32.46 -3.85 0.28
CA LEU A 145 -33.47 -3.73 -0.78
C LEU A 145 -33.82 -5.07 -1.43
N SER A 146 -32.87 -6.01 -1.49
CA SER A 146 -33.07 -7.33 -2.08
C SER A 146 -31.98 -8.29 -1.61
N GLU A 147 -32.38 -9.44 -1.04
CA GLU A 147 -31.44 -10.50 -0.67
C GLU A 147 -30.61 -10.96 -1.88
N ALA A 148 -31.23 -11.06 -3.06
CA ALA A 148 -30.57 -11.46 -4.30
C ALA A 148 -29.50 -10.48 -4.78
N LEU A 149 -29.60 -9.18 -4.43
CA LEU A 149 -28.62 -8.17 -4.80
C LEU A 149 -27.60 -7.88 -3.69
N SER A 150 -27.85 -8.36 -2.46
CA SER A 150 -27.04 -8.03 -1.28
C SER A 150 -25.55 -8.36 -1.47
N GLU A 151 -25.24 -9.55 -2.01
CA GLU A 151 -23.87 -9.97 -2.30
C GLU A 151 -23.21 -9.10 -3.37
N VAL A 152 -23.95 -8.78 -4.45
CA VAL A 152 -23.46 -7.93 -5.54
C VAL A 152 -23.16 -6.52 -5.03
N ILE A 153 -24.04 -5.97 -4.19
CA ILE A 153 -23.87 -4.65 -3.56
C ILE A 153 -22.64 -4.66 -2.65
N TRP A 154 -22.48 -5.70 -1.83
CA TRP A 154 -21.31 -5.83 -0.95
C TRP A 154 -20.00 -5.85 -1.75
N LEU A 155 -19.93 -6.68 -2.80
CA LEU A 155 -18.75 -6.76 -3.67
C LEU A 155 -18.48 -5.44 -4.38
N ALA A 156 -19.53 -4.78 -4.91
CA ALA A 156 -19.40 -3.48 -5.56
C ALA A 156 -18.89 -2.41 -4.58
N THR A 157 -19.41 -2.37 -3.36
CA THR A 157 -18.94 -1.44 -2.31
C THR A 157 -17.46 -1.67 -1.99
N GLN A 158 -17.03 -2.92 -1.79
CA GLN A 158 -15.62 -3.24 -1.52
C GLN A 158 -14.70 -2.89 -2.69
N PHE A 159 -15.17 -3.13 -3.91
CA PHE A 159 -14.45 -2.76 -5.12
C PHE A 159 -14.27 -1.24 -5.22
N LEU A 160 -15.34 -0.46 -5.00
CA LEU A 160 -15.29 1.01 -5.05
C LEU A 160 -14.36 1.60 -3.98
N ILE A 161 -14.43 1.07 -2.75
CA ILE A 161 -13.52 1.45 -1.65
C ILE A 161 -12.06 1.24 -2.09
N THR A 162 -11.73 0.06 -2.59
CA THR A 162 -10.36 -0.28 -3.00
C THR A 162 -9.90 0.54 -4.21
N LEU A 163 -10.79 0.74 -5.19
CA LEU A 163 -10.51 1.47 -6.43
C LEU A 163 -10.12 2.94 -6.17
N PHE A 164 -10.70 3.57 -5.16
CA PHE A 164 -10.44 4.98 -4.86
C PHE A 164 -9.38 5.18 -3.77
N ILE A 165 -9.52 4.47 -2.64
CA ILE A 165 -8.69 4.72 -1.46
C ILE A 165 -7.24 4.32 -1.72
N PHE A 166 -7.01 3.16 -2.32
CA PHE A 166 -5.65 2.65 -2.49
C PHE A 166 -4.79 3.54 -3.42
N PRO A 167 -5.27 3.96 -4.61
CA PRO A 167 -4.53 4.90 -5.44
C PRO A 167 -4.37 6.29 -4.82
N TRP A 168 -5.39 6.78 -4.11
CA TRP A 168 -5.30 8.07 -3.43
C TRP A 168 -4.23 8.06 -2.32
N TYR A 169 -4.22 7.01 -1.49
CA TYR A 169 -3.27 6.86 -0.38
C TYR A 169 -1.83 6.75 -0.89
N THR A 170 -1.60 5.88 -1.87
CA THR A 170 -0.26 5.66 -2.47
C THR A 170 0.23 6.89 -3.25
N SER A 171 -0.64 7.61 -3.95
CA SER A 171 -0.27 8.85 -4.65
C SER A 171 0.11 9.96 -3.67
N SER A 172 -0.65 10.12 -2.58
CA SER A 172 -0.36 11.09 -1.52
C SER A 172 1.02 10.87 -0.90
N LEU A 173 1.36 9.61 -0.62
CA LEU A 173 2.70 9.24 -0.14
C LEU A 173 3.78 9.40 -1.21
N ALA A 174 3.49 9.14 -2.49
CA ALA A 174 4.44 9.39 -3.57
C ALA A 174 4.83 10.88 -3.65
N PHE A 175 3.86 11.79 -3.53
CA PHE A 175 4.15 13.22 -3.48
C PHE A 175 4.94 13.60 -2.22
N ALA A 176 4.58 13.07 -1.05
CA ALA A 176 5.33 13.30 0.18
C ALA A 176 6.79 12.85 0.05
N TYR A 177 7.02 11.67 -0.53
CA TYR A 177 8.36 11.17 -0.82
C TYR A 177 9.14 12.11 -1.74
N LEU A 178 8.51 12.56 -2.85
CA LEU A 178 9.14 13.48 -3.80
C LEU A 178 9.50 14.84 -3.20
N GLN A 179 8.76 15.30 -2.17
CA GLN A 179 9.10 16.50 -1.42
C GLN A 179 10.22 16.26 -0.41
N LEU A 180 10.17 15.15 0.32
CA LEU A 180 11.13 14.83 1.37
C LEU A 180 12.52 14.51 0.80
N ARG A 181 12.61 13.86 -0.36
CA ARG A 181 13.89 13.51 -1.01
C ARG A 181 14.69 14.70 -1.53
N LYS A 182 14.05 15.87 -1.70
CA LYS A 182 14.69 17.09 -2.23
C LYS A 182 15.41 17.91 -1.15
N LYS A 183 15.16 17.61 0.13
CA LYS A 183 15.67 18.36 1.27
C LYS A 183 16.57 17.48 2.13
#